data_AF-A0A846EI22-F1
#
_entry.id   AF-A0A846EI22-F1
#
_cell.length_a   1.000
_cell.length_b   1.000
_cell.length_c   1.000
_cell.angle_alpha   90.00
_cell.angle_beta   90.00
_cell.angle_gamma   90.00
#
_symmetry.space_group_name_H-M   'P 1'
#
loop_
_entity.id
_entity.type
_entity.pdbx_description
1 polymer ?
#
loop_
_entity_poly.entity_id
_entity_poly.type
_entity_poly.pdbx_seq_one_letter_code
_entity_poly.pdbx_strand_id
1 'polypeptide(L)'
;MTILQLKNHPVWQNLAEIIEKLDANNLVQKILEECFYTITGYWDEQDKYYEAITLPRTTTAELISSSVGFSNNKRFLRLQFSLLAYESPIKKAWEASRLIEYKSSQAENHLIEKIGELVIIYNENMEFIDENWIFEIDSLLLDKR
;
A
#
# COMPACT_ATOMS: atom_id res chain seq x y z
N MET A 1 22.44 -21.66 -25.54
CA MET A 1 21.67 -20.60 -24.86
C MET A 1 20.20 -20.96 -25.02
N THR A 2 19.52 -21.31 -23.92
CA THR A 2 18.14 -21.82 -23.98
C THR A 2 17.17 -20.66 -23.85
N ILE A 3 16.39 -20.39 -24.89
CA ILE A 3 15.36 -19.35 -24.87
C ILE A 3 14.14 -19.94 -24.15
N LEU A 4 13.89 -19.51 -22.92
CA LEU A 4 12.69 -19.86 -22.17
C LEU A 4 11.48 -19.13 -22.79
N GLN A 5 10.61 -19.86 -23.48
CA GLN A 5 9.35 -19.32 -23.98
C GLN A 5 8.31 -19.31 -22.86
N LEU A 6 8.16 -18.15 -22.22
CA LEU A 6 7.20 -17.94 -21.14
C LEU A 6 5.78 -17.66 -21.62
N LYS A 7 5.60 -17.34 -22.91
CA LYS A 7 4.27 -17.12 -23.50
C LYS A 7 3.52 -18.46 -23.46
N ASN A 8 2.49 -18.55 -22.60
CA ASN A 8 1.70 -19.75 -22.28
C ASN A 8 2.32 -20.76 -21.28
N HIS A 9 3.34 -20.37 -20.51
CA HIS A 9 3.93 -21.26 -19.49
C HIS A 9 2.97 -21.46 -18.28
N PRO A 10 2.84 -22.70 -17.73
CA PRO A 10 1.91 -23.00 -16.61
C PRO A 10 2.09 -22.15 -15.36
N VAL A 11 3.28 -21.59 -15.16
CA VAL A 11 3.56 -20.65 -14.05
C VAL A 11 2.61 -19.44 -14.04
N TRP A 12 2.18 -18.97 -15.22
CA TRP A 12 1.26 -17.84 -15.33
C TRP A 12 -0.18 -18.21 -15.01
N GLN A 13 -0.59 -19.44 -15.34
CA GLN A 13 -1.90 -19.97 -14.94
C GLN A 13 -1.96 -20.15 -13.42
N ASN A 14 -0.93 -20.74 -12.84
CA ASN A 14 -0.82 -20.89 -11.38
C ASN A 14 -0.80 -19.53 -10.67
N LEU A 15 -0.10 -18.54 -11.23
CA LEU A 15 -0.11 -17.17 -10.69
C LEU A 15 -1.51 -16.55 -10.72
N ALA A 16 -2.21 -16.65 -11.85
CA ALA A 16 -3.56 -16.11 -11.98
C ALA A 16 -4.52 -16.77 -10.97
N GLU A 17 -4.45 -18.10 -10.83
CA GLU A 17 -5.27 -18.83 -9.85
C GLU A 17 -4.94 -18.47 -8.39
N ILE A 18 -3.65 -18.28 -8.07
CA ILE A 18 -3.23 -17.86 -6.72
C ILE A 18 -3.77 -16.46 -6.42
N ILE A 19 -3.63 -15.51 -7.35
CA ILE A 19 -4.11 -14.13 -7.15
C ILE A 19 -5.64 -14.10 -7.08
N GLU A 20 -6.34 -14.83 -7.95
CA GLU A 20 -7.81 -14.86 -7.95
C GLU A 20 -8.38 -15.41 -6.62
N LYS A 21 -7.67 -16.34 -5.98
CA LYS A 21 -8.04 -16.89 -4.67
C LYS A 21 -7.54 -16.05 -3.49
N LEU A 22 -6.58 -15.15 -3.71
CA LEU A 22 -6.03 -14.28 -2.69
C LEU A 22 -6.88 -13.01 -2.61
N ASP A 23 -7.52 -12.79 -1.46
CA ASP A 23 -8.08 -11.48 -1.14
C ASP A 23 -6.94 -10.50 -0.82
N ALA A 24 -6.26 -10.06 -1.88
CA ALA A 24 -5.01 -9.31 -1.82
C ALA A 24 -5.18 -7.96 -1.11
N ASN A 25 -6.35 -7.33 -1.24
CA ASN A 25 -6.63 -6.05 -0.58
C ASN A 25 -6.81 -6.24 0.94
N ASN A 26 -7.49 -7.30 1.35
CA ASN A 26 -7.64 -7.66 2.76
C ASN A 26 -6.31 -8.09 3.41
N LEU A 27 -5.40 -8.67 2.62
CA LEU A 27 -4.05 -8.94 3.08
C LEU A 27 -3.33 -7.66 3.52
N VAL A 28 -3.39 -6.59 2.72
CA VAL A 28 -2.81 -5.29 3.11
C VAL A 28 -3.54 -4.70 4.30
N GLN A 29 -4.87 -4.85 4.38
CA GLN A 29 -5.65 -4.37 5.52
C GLN A 29 -5.17 -4.99 6.85
N LYS A 30 -4.87 -6.29 6.86
CA LYS A 30 -4.29 -6.96 8.05
C LYS A 30 -2.91 -6.43 8.42
N ILE A 31 -2.03 -6.21 7.43
CA ILE A 31 -0.70 -5.64 7.66
C ILE A 31 -0.82 -4.25 8.30
N LEU A 32 -1.71 -3.40 7.77
CA LEU A 32 -1.98 -2.07 8.35
C LEU A 32 -2.50 -2.16 9.79
N GLU A 33 -3.35 -3.14 10.10
CA GLU A 33 -3.86 -3.36 11.45
C GLU A 33 -2.76 -3.83 12.41
N GLU A 34 -1.93 -4.79 11.99
CA GLU A 34 -0.83 -5.34 12.78
C GLU A 34 0.25 -4.31 13.11
N CYS A 35 0.56 -3.40 12.17
CA CYS A 35 1.49 -2.30 12.40
C CYS A 35 0.83 -1.07 13.04
N PHE A 36 -0.44 -1.14 13.42
CA PHE A 36 -1.22 -0.01 13.94
C PHE A 36 -1.17 1.22 13.02
N TYR A 37 -1.12 1.00 11.71
CA TYR A 37 -1.03 2.02 10.67
C TYR A 37 0.21 2.92 10.82
N THR A 38 1.27 2.43 11.48
CA THR A 38 2.48 3.21 11.75
C THR A 38 3.71 2.46 11.26
N ILE A 39 4.42 3.07 10.31
CA ILE A 39 5.67 2.55 9.77
C ILE A 39 6.81 3.30 10.44
N THR A 40 7.82 2.58 10.93
CA THR A 40 8.93 3.18 11.68
C THR A 40 10.23 3.10 10.89
N GLY A 41 11.09 4.10 11.07
CA GLY A 41 12.41 4.15 10.44
C GLY A 41 12.37 4.28 8.92
N TYR A 42 11.63 5.25 8.40
CA TYR A 42 11.44 5.45 6.96
C TYR A 42 12.46 6.45 6.40
N TRP A 43 12.98 6.15 5.22
CA TRP A 43 13.82 7.06 4.42
C TRP A 43 13.08 7.39 3.12
N ASP A 44 12.94 8.67 2.81
CA ASP A 44 12.39 9.10 1.52
C ASP A 44 13.44 9.13 0.40
N GLU A 45 12.98 9.41 -0.82
CA GLU A 45 13.83 9.48 -2.01
C GLU A 45 14.83 10.65 -1.98
N GLN A 46 14.70 11.58 -1.02
CA GLN A 46 15.60 12.72 -0.82
C GLN A 46 16.56 12.50 0.36
N ASP A 47 16.76 11.25 0.79
CA ASP A 47 17.58 10.86 1.94
C ASP A 47 17.14 11.52 3.26
N LYS A 48 15.87 11.89 3.40
CA LYS A 48 15.33 12.40 4.66
C LYS A 48 14.73 11.26 5.48
N TYR A 49 15.17 11.20 6.73
CA TYR A 49 14.71 10.23 7.71
C TYR A 49 13.46 10.72 8.45
N TYR A 50 12.52 9.80 8.65
CA TYR A 50 11.36 9.94 9.51
C TYR A 50 11.39 8.80 10.53
N GLU A 51 11.29 9.14 11.81
CA GLU A 51 11.20 8.15 12.88
C GLU A 51 9.94 7.29 12.70
N ALA A 52 8.84 7.95 12.34
CA ALA A 52 7.58 7.27 12.06
C ALA A 52 6.72 8.01 11.03
N ILE A 53 6.04 7.23 10.20
CA ILE A 53 4.95 7.68 9.33
C ILE A 53 3.67 6.95 9.74
N THR A 54 2.68 7.71 10.20
CA THR A 54 1.36 7.18 10.58
C THR A 54 0.34 7.49 9.49
N LEU A 55 -0.28 6.44 8.97
CA LEU A 55 -1.32 6.50 7.96
C LEU A 55 -2.71 6.70 8.62
N PRO A 56 -3.67 7.32 7.91
CA PRO A 56 -5.05 7.37 8.36
C PRO A 56 -5.66 5.98 8.54
N ARG A 57 -6.52 5.80 9.54
CA ARG A 57 -7.29 4.54 9.71
C ARG A 57 -8.26 4.26 8.56
N THR A 58 -8.56 5.26 7.76
CA THR A 58 -9.35 5.18 6.53
C THR A 58 -8.55 4.65 5.33
N THR A 59 -7.26 4.35 5.50
CA THR A 59 -6.42 3.81 4.43
C THR A 59 -6.95 2.46 3.96
N THR A 60 -7.13 2.33 2.66
CA THR A 60 -7.42 1.09 1.94
C THR A 60 -6.32 0.83 0.92
N ALA A 61 -6.29 -0.40 0.39
CA ALA A 61 -5.32 -0.80 -0.62
C ALA A 61 -6.03 -1.40 -1.84
N GLU A 62 -5.48 -1.12 -3.01
CA GLU A 62 -5.91 -1.71 -4.27
C GLU A 62 -4.72 -2.36 -4.98
N LEU A 63 -4.81 -3.66 -5.30
CA LEU A 63 -3.80 -4.35 -6.09
C LEU A 63 -3.73 -3.74 -7.50
N ILE A 64 -2.61 -3.08 -7.81
CA ILE A 64 -2.37 -2.45 -9.12
C ILE A 64 -1.46 -3.28 -10.02
N SER A 65 -0.64 -4.16 -9.45
CA SER A 65 0.22 -5.05 -10.23
C SER A 65 0.56 -6.32 -9.46
N SER A 66 0.81 -7.39 -10.20
CA SER A 66 1.29 -8.66 -9.68
C SER A 66 2.25 -9.29 -10.68
N SER A 67 3.28 -9.96 -10.18
CA SER A 67 4.29 -10.58 -11.03
C SER A 67 5.01 -11.72 -10.32
N VAL A 68 5.57 -12.63 -11.10
CA VAL A 68 6.51 -13.64 -10.60
C VAL A 68 7.90 -13.24 -11.05
N GLY A 69 8.80 -13.11 -10.09
CA GLY A 69 10.21 -12.88 -10.34
C GLY A 69 11.03 -14.14 -10.17
N PHE A 70 12.27 -14.08 -10.66
CA PHE A 70 13.25 -15.14 -10.53
C PHE A 70 14.61 -14.53 -10.19
N SER A 71 15.17 -14.91 -9.05
CA SER A 71 16.48 -14.45 -8.59
C SER A 71 17.19 -15.57 -7.83
N ASN A 72 18.50 -15.73 -8.03
CA ASN A 72 19.32 -16.75 -7.36
C ASN A 72 18.71 -18.17 -7.41
N ASN A 73 18.15 -18.54 -8.57
CA ASN A 73 17.46 -19.81 -8.79
C ASN A 73 16.19 -20.05 -7.94
N LYS A 74 15.65 -18.99 -7.31
CA LYS A 74 14.41 -19.01 -6.53
C LYS A 74 13.34 -18.17 -7.20
N ARG A 75 12.09 -18.63 -7.12
CA ARG A 75 10.93 -17.85 -7.57
C ARG A 75 10.36 -17.04 -6.41
N PHE A 76 9.81 -15.88 -6.73
CA PHE A 76 9.09 -15.06 -5.77
C PHE A 76 7.85 -14.44 -6.42
N LEU A 77 6.82 -14.22 -5.62
CA LEU A 77 5.63 -13.46 -5.98
C LEU A 77 5.83 -12.02 -5.51
N ARG A 78 5.60 -11.05 -6.39
CA ARG A 78 5.60 -9.63 -6.07
C ARG A 78 4.21 -9.07 -6.32
N LEU A 79 3.59 -8.52 -5.29
CA LEU A 79 2.30 -7.84 -5.33
C LEU A 79 2.51 -6.36 -5.04
N GLN A 80 1.92 -5.48 -5.85
CA GLN A 80 2.06 -4.04 -5.71
C GLN A 80 0.67 -3.42 -5.58
N PHE A 81 0.53 -2.58 -4.56
CA PHE A 81 -0.71 -1.98 -4.15
C PHE A 81 -0.62 -0.46 -4.19
N SER A 82 -1.69 0.19 -4.63
CA SER A 82 -1.90 1.60 -4.38
C SER A 82 -2.55 1.78 -3.01
N LEU A 83 -1.99 2.65 -2.18
CA LEU A 83 -2.56 3.02 -0.89
C LEU A 83 -3.42 4.26 -1.06
N LEU A 84 -4.70 4.13 -0.73
CA LEU A 84 -5.70 5.17 -0.89
C LEU A 84 -6.22 5.56 0.49
N ALA A 85 -6.34 6.84 0.77
CA ALA A 85 -6.94 7.32 2.01
C ALA A 85 -7.85 8.50 1.76
N TYR A 86 -8.75 8.74 2.70
CA TYR A 86 -9.61 9.91 2.70
C TYR A 86 -9.68 10.49 4.10
N GLU A 87 -9.91 11.79 4.17
CA GLU A 87 -10.05 12.47 5.45
C GLU A 87 -11.35 12.04 6.14
N SER A 88 -11.24 11.51 7.36
CA SER A 88 -12.43 11.14 8.13
C SER A 88 -13.23 12.40 8.47
N PRO A 89 -14.56 12.42 8.23
CA PRO A 89 -15.40 13.58 8.56
C PRO A 89 -15.36 13.94 10.05
N ILE A 90 -15.03 12.99 10.92
CA ILE A 90 -14.86 13.21 12.37
C ILE A 90 -13.59 14.03 12.65
N LYS A 91 -12.49 13.77 11.94
CA LYS A 91 -11.23 14.53 12.09
C LYS A 91 -11.41 15.97 11.61
N LYS A 92 -12.07 16.17 10.46
CA LYS A 92 -12.51 17.49 9.98
C LYS A 92 -13.37 18.21 11.00
N ALA A 93 -14.36 17.52 11.60
CA ALA A 93 -15.24 18.12 12.58
C ALA A 93 -14.48 18.56 13.85
N TRP A 94 -13.52 17.76 14.33
CA TRP A 94 -12.69 18.14 15.49
C TRP A 94 -11.71 19.28 15.18
N GLU A 95 -11.08 19.30 14.01
CA GLU A 95 -10.19 20.38 13.59
C GLU A 95 -10.97 21.68 13.31
N ALA A 96 -12.14 21.60 12.66
CA ALA A 96 -13.06 22.71 12.48
C ALA A 96 -13.65 23.22 13.82
N SER A 97 -13.81 22.34 14.82
CA SER A 97 -14.21 22.77 16.17
C SER A 97 -13.12 23.59 16.88
N ARG A 98 -11.87 23.49 16.42
CA ARG A 98 -10.71 24.22 16.96
C ARG A 98 -10.48 25.57 16.27
N LEU A 99 -11.06 25.77 15.08
CA LEU A 99 -11.04 27.00 14.30
C LEU A 99 -12.48 27.52 14.15
N ILE A 100 -12.89 28.47 15.00
CA ILE A 100 -14.21 29.10 14.88
C ILE A 100 -14.27 29.85 13.53
N GLU A 101 -14.93 29.23 12.55
CA GLU A 101 -15.78 29.80 11.48
C GLU A 101 -15.85 28.80 10.31
N TYR A 102 -16.75 27.80 10.38
CA TYR A 102 -17.05 26.99 9.20
C TYR A 102 -18.28 27.54 8.50
N LYS A 103 -18.04 28.33 7.44
CA LYS A 103 -19.07 28.62 6.42
C LYS A 103 -19.35 27.32 5.67
N SER A 104 -20.57 26.83 5.82
CA SER A 104 -21.12 25.71 5.07
C SER A 104 -21.20 26.06 3.57
N SER A 105 -20.39 25.39 2.75
CA SER A 105 -20.61 25.35 1.30
C SER A 105 -20.15 24.00 0.72
N GLN A 106 -21.16 23.20 0.36
CA GLN A 106 -21.24 22.27 -0.77
C GLN A 106 -19.93 21.75 -1.40
N ALA A 107 -19.62 20.47 -1.15
CA ALA A 107 -19.33 19.44 -2.17
C ALA A 107 -18.99 18.11 -1.44
N GLU A 108 -19.92 17.17 -1.41
CA GLU A 108 -19.76 15.80 -0.88
C GLU A 108 -18.96 14.92 -1.85
N ASN A 109 -17.72 15.31 -2.16
CA ASN A 109 -16.75 14.40 -2.76
C ASN A 109 -15.68 14.17 -1.69
N HIS A 110 -15.78 13.06 -0.95
CA HIS A 110 -14.65 12.55 -0.20
C HIS A 110 -13.56 12.25 -1.24
N LEU A 111 -12.63 13.18 -1.44
CA LEU A 111 -11.51 13.01 -2.35
C LEU A 111 -10.63 11.90 -1.76
N ILE A 112 -10.81 10.69 -2.28
CA ILE A 112 -9.89 9.60 -2.04
C ILE A 112 -8.56 10.01 -2.70
N GLU A 113 -7.53 10.14 -1.88
CA GLU A 113 -6.19 10.54 -2.28
C GLU A 113 -5.28 9.31 -2.24
N LYS A 114 -4.44 9.17 -3.26
CA LYS A 114 -3.33 8.20 -3.21
C LYS A 114 -2.25 8.75 -2.30
N ILE A 115 -1.93 8.01 -1.25
CA ILE A 115 -0.95 8.42 -0.23
C ILE A 115 0.37 7.64 -0.33
N GLY A 116 0.42 6.65 -1.22
CA GLY A 116 1.63 5.87 -1.46
C GLY A 116 1.36 4.55 -2.16
N GLU A 117 2.37 3.70 -2.13
CA GLU A 117 2.33 2.34 -2.63
C GLU A 117 2.98 1.38 -1.64
N LEU A 118 2.54 0.13 -1.68
CA LEU A 118 3.11 -0.98 -0.93
C LEU A 118 3.44 -2.10 -1.89
N VAL A 119 4.67 -2.60 -1.82
CA VAL A 119 5.10 -3.80 -2.54
C VAL A 119 5.35 -4.91 -1.53
N ILE A 120 4.67 -6.03 -1.69
CA ILE A 120 4.83 -7.22 -0.84
C ILE A 120 5.48 -8.33 -1.66
N ILE A 121 6.47 -9.00 -1.07
CA ILE A 121 7.22 -10.08 -1.71
C ILE A 121 7.06 -11.37 -0.90
N TYR A 122 6.61 -12.43 -1.58
CA TYR A 122 6.51 -13.78 -1.04
C TYR A 122 7.46 -14.73 -1.78
N ASN A 123 7.96 -15.76 -1.08
CA ASN A 123 8.74 -16.81 -1.73
C ASN A 123 7.84 -17.85 -2.42
N GLU A 124 8.46 -18.86 -3.05
CA GLU A 124 7.76 -19.96 -3.71
C GLU A 124 6.89 -20.83 -2.80
N ASN A 125 7.09 -20.75 -1.47
CA ASN A 125 6.27 -21.41 -0.45
C ASN A 125 5.18 -20.51 0.11
N MET A 126 4.97 -19.31 -0.44
CA MET A 126 4.06 -18.27 0.07
C MET A 126 4.43 -17.75 1.47
N GLU A 127 5.71 -17.84 1.85
CA GLU A 127 6.21 -17.22 3.07
C GLU A 127 6.59 -15.76 2.77
N PHE A 128 6.22 -14.85 3.68
CA PHE A 128 6.58 -13.44 3.57
C PHE A 128 8.10 -13.27 3.58
N ILE A 129 8.63 -12.54 2.60
CA ILE A 129 10.06 -12.23 2.51
C ILE A 129 10.30 -10.78 2.96
N ASP A 130 9.57 -9.85 2.36
CA ASP A 130 9.87 -8.44 2.45
C ASP A 130 8.66 -7.58 2.04
N GLU A 131 8.68 -6.34 2.51
CA GLU A 131 7.75 -5.29 2.13
C GLU A 131 8.50 -3.98 1.85
N ASN A 132 8.06 -3.26 0.84
CA ASN A 132 8.64 -1.97 0.47
C ASN A 132 7.53 -0.93 0.42
N TRP A 133 7.62 0.06 1.31
CA TRP A 133 6.71 1.19 1.40
C TRP A 133 7.27 2.36 0.61
N ILE A 134 6.42 3.00 -0.19
CA ILE A 134 6.76 4.19 -0.97
C ILE A 134 5.67 5.21 -0.69
N PHE A 135 5.96 6.22 0.13
CA PHE A 135 4.96 7.20 0.53
C PHE A 135 5.02 8.47 -0.32
N GLU A 136 3.84 9.02 -0.62
CA GLU A 136 3.71 10.38 -1.15
C GLU A 136 3.96 11.36 -0.01
N ILE A 137 5.22 11.72 0.23
CA ILE A 137 5.65 12.52 1.39
C ILE A 137 5.06 13.93 1.40
N ASP A 138 4.53 14.42 0.29
CA ASP A 138 3.80 15.69 0.25
C ASP A 138 2.33 15.56 0.68
N SER A 139 1.81 14.34 0.85
CA SER A 139 0.44 14.12 1.31
C SER A 139 0.24 14.64 2.73
N LEU A 140 -0.79 15.47 2.92
CA LEU A 140 -1.18 16.04 4.21
C LEU A 140 -1.91 15.03 5.10
N LEU A 141 -2.32 13.88 4.53
CA LEU A 141 -3.00 12.83 5.27
C LEU A 141 -2.04 11.98 6.11
N LEU A 142 -0.74 12.01 5.79
CA LEU A 142 0.31 11.30 6.51
C LEU A 142 0.82 12.14 7.68
N ASP A 143 0.77 11.58 8.89
CA ASP A 143 1.45 12.16 10.05
C ASP A 143 2.90 11.67 10.07
N LYS A 144 3.86 12.60 10.14
CA LYS A 144 5.29 12.36 9.93
C LYS A 144 6.05 12.92 11.13
N ARG A 145 6.79 12.06 11.82
CA ARG A 145 7.60 12.41 12.99
C ARG A 145 9.08 12.19 12.72
#